data_AF-A0A2D9D4V3-F1
#
_entry.id   AF-A0A2D9D4V3-F1
#
_cell.length_a   1.000
_cell.length_b   1.000
_cell.length_c   1.000
_cell.angle_alpha   90.00
_cell.angle_beta   90.00
_cell.angle_gamma   90.00
#
_symmetry.space_group_name_H-M   'P 1'
#
loop_
_entity.id
_entity.type
_entity.pdbx_description
1 polymer ?
#
loop_
_entity_poly.entity_id
_entity_poly.type
_entity_poly.pdbx_seq_one_letter_code
_entity_poly.pdbx_strand_id
1 'polypeptide(L)'
;MLFKDVIGQRDLKQSLINQVKRGKIPHAQLFNGQSGYGALPLAIAFVQYLFCVNKQENDSCGTCPSCKKMQELQHPDLHFAFPMVQGISHVSNTHLEPWREIIKENPYFDLYSWIQKIDTKERKPIIGVHESKEIIKKLNLKSFEGGYKVMLMWQIEQMNMDCSNKLLKILEEPQDKTLFILISSSLDAILPTILSRTHVFNIPRIEHNELSSYLSSEFNMSEEEASTNASFSEGNL
;
A
#
# COMPACT_ATOMS: atom_id res chain seq x y z
N MET A 1 -5.71 9.11 -4.26
CA MET A 1 -4.29 9.39 -4.53
C MET A 1 -3.98 9.16 -6.00
N LEU A 2 -3.40 10.17 -6.65
CA LEU A 2 -2.93 10.15 -8.03
C LEU A 2 -1.43 9.77 -8.08
N PHE A 3 -0.93 9.31 -9.23
CA PHE A 3 0.50 9.04 -9.36
C PHE A 3 1.35 10.31 -9.22
N LYS A 4 0.83 11.46 -9.66
CA LYS A 4 1.51 12.74 -9.46
C LYS A 4 1.64 13.15 -7.98
N ASP A 5 0.79 12.62 -7.10
CA ASP A 5 0.81 12.93 -5.65
C ASP A 5 1.88 12.10 -4.92
N VAL A 6 2.43 11.06 -5.55
CA VAL A 6 3.51 10.24 -4.99
C VAL A 6 4.84 10.91 -5.30
N ILE A 7 5.70 11.12 -4.31
CA ILE A 7 7.02 11.73 -4.51
C ILE A 7 7.91 10.76 -5.30
N GLY A 8 8.51 11.24 -6.39
CA GLY A 8 9.49 10.51 -7.18
C GLY A 8 8.97 9.27 -7.91
N GLN A 9 9.79 8.21 -7.94
CA GLN A 9 9.41 6.87 -8.45
C GLN A 9 8.94 6.83 -9.92
N ARG A 10 9.52 7.68 -10.78
CA ARG A 10 9.06 7.86 -12.18
C ARG A 10 9.02 6.56 -12.98
N ASP A 11 10.11 5.79 -12.94
CA ASP A 11 10.22 4.54 -13.70
C ASP A 11 9.25 3.47 -13.21
N LEU A 12 9.05 3.39 -11.88
CA LEU A 12 8.09 2.45 -11.28
C LEU A 12 6.65 2.81 -11.65
N LYS A 13 6.28 4.10 -11.58
CA LYS A 13 4.97 4.58 -12.04
C LYS A 13 4.72 4.19 -13.49
N GLN A 14 5.70 4.43 -14.37
CA GLN A 14 5.59 4.09 -15.79
C GLN A 14 5.45 2.58 -16.01
N SER A 15 6.22 1.77 -15.28
CA SER A 15 6.12 0.30 -15.32
C SER A 15 4.72 -0.19 -14.93
N LEU A 16 4.15 0.35 -13.84
CA LEU A 16 2.82 0.01 -13.35
C LEU A 16 1.72 0.42 -14.35
N ILE A 17 1.81 1.63 -14.91
CA ILE A 17 0.90 2.10 -15.97
C ILE A 17 0.94 1.15 -17.18
N ASN A 18 2.14 0.75 -17.61
CA ASN A 18 2.32 -0.14 -18.74
C ASN A 18 1.72 -1.54 -18.49
N GLN A 19 1.78 -2.06 -17.27
CA GLN A 19 1.16 -3.35 -16.91
C GLN A 19 -0.36 -3.30 -17.08
N VAL A 20 -1.01 -2.22 -16.61
CA VAL A 20 -2.45 -2.03 -16.77
C VAL A 20 -2.83 -1.86 -18.25
N LYS A 21 -2.10 -1.02 -19.00
CA LYS A 21 -2.35 -0.81 -20.44
C LYS A 21 -2.22 -2.10 -21.25
N ARG A 22 -1.31 -2.99 -20.88
CA ARG A 22 -1.11 -4.29 -21.54
C ARG A 22 -2.10 -5.37 -21.07
N GLY A 23 -2.89 -5.11 -20.03
CA GLY A 23 -3.78 -6.09 -19.42
C GLY A 23 -3.04 -7.27 -18.77
N LYS A 24 -1.76 -7.11 -18.43
CA LYS A 24 -0.89 -8.14 -17.86
C LYS A 24 -0.39 -7.66 -16.50
N ILE A 25 -1.17 -7.92 -15.47
CA ILE A 25 -0.87 -7.55 -14.09
C ILE A 25 -0.58 -8.85 -13.33
N PRO A 26 0.60 -9.00 -12.71
CA PRO A 26 0.86 -10.12 -11.80
C PRO A 26 -0.18 -10.13 -10.69
N HIS A 27 -0.74 -11.31 -10.42
CA HIS A 27 -1.82 -11.43 -9.44
C HIS A 27 -1.36 -11.17 -8.00
N ALA A 28 -0.06 -11.30 -7.72
CA ALA A 28 0.54 -10.97 -6.43
C ALA A 28 1.79 -10.14 -6.66
N GLN A 29 1.78 -8.91 -6.14
CA GLN A 29 2.89 -7.95 -6.26
C GLN A 29 3.34 -7.54 -4.87
N LEU A 30 4.64 -7.57 -4.61
CA LEU A 30 5.24 -7.11 -3.37
C LEU A 30 5.98 -5.80 -3.60
N PHE A 31 5.47 -4.73 -3.02
CA PHE A 31 6.05 -3.39 -2.99
C PHE A 31 6.99 -3.32 -1.79
N ASN A 32 8.27 -3.49 -2.03
CA ASN A 32 9.30 -3.50 -1.00
C ASN A 32 10.08 -2.19 -1.00
N GLY A 33 10.04 -1.44 0.10
CA GLY A 33 10.84 -0.24 0.31
C GLY A 33 10.77 0.21 1.76
N GLN A 34 11.86 0.79 2.27
CA GLN A 34 11.89 1.27 3.64
C GLN A 34 10.77 2.27 3.92
N SER A 35 10.45 2.46 5.20
CA SER A 35 9.48 3.49 5.59
C SER A 35 9.88 4.86 5.03
N GLY A 36 8.89 5.64 4.62
CA GLY A 36 9.12 6.94 3.97
C GLY A 36 9.53 6.88 2.50
N TYR A 37 9.86 5.73 1.91
CA TYR A 37 10.24 5.65 0.47
C TYR A 37 9.03 5.71 -0.48
N GLY A 38 7.80 5.61 0.06
CA GLY A 38 6.56 5.77 -0.70
C GLY A 38 5.92 4.48 -1.21
N ALA A 39 6.19 3.33 -0.57
CA ALA A 39 5.61 2.05 -0.97
C ALA A 39 4.08 2.01 -0.91
N LEU A 40 3.52 2.42 0.23
CA LEU A 40 2.08 2.50 0.44
C LEU A 40 1.38 3.52 -0.49
N PRO A 41 1.84 4.78 -0.60
CA PRO A 41 1.20 5.73 -1.51
C PRO A 41 1.29 5.29 -2.97
N LEU A 42 2.42 4.72 -3.41
CA LEU A 42 2.56 4.19 -4.76
C LEU A 42 1.57 3.05 -5.05
N ALA A 43 1.41 2.12 -4.10
CA ALA A 43 0.43 1.04 -4.19
C ALA A 43 -1.01 1.57 -4.30
N ILE A 44 -1.39 2.54 -3.47
CA ILE A 44 -2.73 3.15 -3.49
C ILE A 44 -2.97 3.89 -4.82
N ALA A 45 -2.00 4.66 -5.30
CA ALA A 45 -2.07 5.35 -6.58
C ALA A 45 -2.23 4.37 -7.76
N PHE A 46 -1.50 3.25 -7.73
CA PHE A 46 -1.65 2.19 -8.72
C PHE A 46 -3.05 1.57 -8.72
N VAL A 47 -3.61 1.26 -7.55
CA VAL A 47 -4.98 0.75 -7.45
C VAL A 47 -5.99 1.78 -7.97
N GLN A 48 -5.79 3.06 -7.66
CA GLN A 48 -6.67 4.11 -8.17
C GLN A 48 -6.58 4.18 -9.70
N TYR A 49 -5.38 4.09 -10.29
CA TYR A 49 -5.23 4.00 -11.74
C TYR A 49 -5.95 2.79 -12.32
N LEU A 50 -5.81 1.63 -11.69
CA LEU A 50 -6.47 0.39 -12.09
C LEU A 50 -8.00 0.52 -12.13
N PHE A 51 -8.60 1.09 -11.07
CA PHE A 51 -10.05 1.27 -10.95
C PHE A 51 -10.59 2.47 -11.72
N CYS A 52 -9.75 3.41 -12.14
CA CYS A 52 -10.19 4.59 -12.86
C CYS A 52 -10.90 4.20 -14.16
N VAL A 53 -12.14 4.66 -14.36
CA VAL A 53 -12.89 4.42 -15.60
C VAL A 53 -12.36 5.28 -16.75
N ASN A 54 -11.90 6.50 -16.44
CA ASN A 54 -11.36 7.47 -17.39
C ASN A 54 -9.84 7.62 -17.24
N LYS A 55 -9.10 6.53 -17.44
CA LYS A 55 -7.62 6.52 -17.33
C LYS A 55 -7.02 7.55 -18.29
N GLN A 56 -6.11 8.38 -17.78
CA GLN A 56 -5.30 9.27 -18.59
C GLN A 56 -4.02 8.55 -19.03
N GLU A 57 -3.20 9.23 -19.84
CA GLU A 57 -1.96 8.66 -20.35
C GLU A 57 -1.03 8.20 -19.23
N ASN A 58 -0.83 9.05 -18.22
CA ASN A 58 0.14 8.83 -17.14
C ASN A 58 -0.47 8.88 -15.73
N ASP A 59 -1.79 9.02 -15.60
CA ASP A 59 -2.46 9.08 -14.29
C ASP A 59 -3.95 8.72 -14.38
N SER A 60 -4.61 8.61 -13.23
CA SER A 60 -6.07 8.52 -13.16
C SER A 60 -6.70 9.91 -13.28
N CYS A 61 -7.96 9.99 -13.73
CA CYS A 61 -8.62 11.30 -13.91
C CYS A 61 -8.89 12.07 -12.62
N GLY A 62 -8.90 11.40 -11.45
CA GLY A 62 -9.19 12.01 -10.16
C GLY A 62 -10.65 12.45 -9.92
N THR A 63 -11.53 12.37 -10.91
CA THR A 63 -12.89 12.95 -10.82
C THR A 63 -14.03 11.94 -11.05
N CYS A 64 -13.75 10.77 -11.66
CA CYS A 64 -14.76 9.74 -11.87
C CYS A 64 -15.24 9.10 -10.55
N PRO A 65 -16.41 8.42 -10.52
CA PRO A 65 -16.96 7.83 -9.30
C PRO A 65 -15.97 6.91 -8.56
N SER A 66 -15.26 6.03 -9.27
CA SER A 66 -14.27 5.14 -8.67
C SER A 66 -13.08 5.92 -8.10
N CYS A 67 -12.61 6.99 -8.76
CA CYS A 67 -11.57 7.88 -8.22
C CYS A 67 -12.03 8.59 -6.94
N LYS A 68 -13.27 9.08 -6.88
CA LYS A 68 -13.82 9.70 -5.66
C LYS A 68 -13.88 8.73 -4.49
N LYS A 69 -14.35 7.49 -4.73
CA LYS A 69 -14.33 6.42 -3.71
C LYS A 69 -12.91 6.05 -3.27
N MET A 70 -11.95 6.07 -4.18
CA MET A 70 -10.55 5.81 -3.89
C MET A 70 -9.86 6.93 -3.09
N GLN A 71 -10.20 8.19 -3.34
CA GLN A 71 -9.75 9.32 -2.51
C GLN A 71 -10.21 9.15 -1.05
N GLU A 72 -11.40 8.60 -0.85
CA GLU A 72 -11.92 8.24 0.47
C GLU A 72 -11.42 6.90 1.00
N LEU A 73 -10.67 6.12 0.21
CA LEU A 73 -10.22 4.75 0.54
C LEU A 73 -11.41 3.81 0.90
N GLN A 74 -12.54 4.04 0.25
CA GLN A 74 -13.82 3.34 0.46
C GLN A 74 -14.34 2.70 -0.84
N HIS A 75 -13.45 2.40 -1.78
CA HIS A 75 -13.84 1.66 -2.97
C HIS A 75 -14.31 0.24 -2.57
N PRO A 76 -15.49 -0.23 -3.04
CA PRO A 76 -16.06 -1.52 -2.60
C PRO A 76 -15.17 -2.73 -2.95
N ASP A 77 -14.40 -2.61 -4.04
CA ASP A 77 -13.46 -3.62 -4.49
C ASP A 77 -12.02 -3.44 -3.97
N LEU A 78 -11.78 -2.43 -3.11
CA LEU A 78 -10.53 -2.28 -2.36
C LEU A 78 -10.70 -2.82 -0.95
N HIS A 79 -9.82 -3.73 -0.58
CA HIS A 79 -9.76 -4.27 0.76
C HIS A 79 -8.38 -4.06 1.36
N PHE A 80 -8.37 -3.75 2.66
CA PHE A 80 -7.15 -3.61 3.43
C PHE A 80 -7.00 -4.78 4.41
N ALA A 81 -5.74 -5.12 4.68
CA ALA A 81 -5.28 -5.84 5.85
C ALA A 81 -3.98 -5.18 6.35
N PHE A 82 -3.85 -5.02 7.66
CA PHE A 82 -2.71 -4.36 8.29
C PHE A 82 -2.51 -4.91 9.71
N PRO A 83 -1.32 -4.72 10.31
CA PRO A 83 -1.01 -5.28 11.62
C PRO A 83 -1.89 -4.67 12.72
N MET A 84 -2.38 -5.53 13.62
CA MET A 84 -3.19 -5.13 14.77
C MET A 84 -2.56 -5.60 16.07
N VAL A 85 -2.79 -4.85 17.15
CA VAL A 85 -2.46 -5.27 18.51
C VAL A 85 -3.54 -6.23 19.01
N GLN A 86 -3.16 -7.48 19.34
CA GLN A 86 -4.11 -8.54 19.72
C GLN A 86 -4.96 -8.21 20.94
N GLY A 87 -4.45 -7.38 21.86
CA GLY A 87 -5.21 -6.92 23.02
C GLY A 87 -6.30 -5.88 22.70
N ILE A 88 -6.40 -5.44 21.43
CA ILE A 88 -7.42 -4.51 20.93
C ILE A 88 -8.35 -5.25 19.96
N SER A 89 -7.77 -5.89 18.94
CA SER A 89 -8.52 -6.67 17.94
C SER A 89 -7.62 -7.72 17.30
N HIS A 90 -8.22 -8.86 16.94
CA HIS A 90 -7.53 -9.90 16.17
C HIS A 90 -7.60 -9.68 14.66
N VAL A 91 -8.41 -8.72 14.19
CA VAL A 91 -8.61 -8.41 12.78
C VAL A 91 -8.58 -6.91 12.51
N SER A 92 -8.13 -6.52 11.32
CA SER A 92 -7.96 -5.13 10.86
C SER A 92 -9.28 -4.42 10.56
N ASN A 93 -10.33 -5.18 10.21
CA ASN A 93 -11.64 -4.65 9.82
C ASN A 93 -12.29 -3.72 10.85
N THR A 94 -12.00 -3.92 12.13
CA THR A 94 -12.56 -3.12 13.21
C THR A 94 -11.94 -1.71 13.28
N HIS A 95 -10.84 -1.47 12.58
CA HIS A 95 -10.04 -0.23 12.64
C HIS A 95 -9.83 0.38 11.25
N LEU A 96 -10.76 0.15 10.31
CA LEU A 96 -10.69 0.74 8.98
C LEU A 96 -10.83 2.27 9.00
N GLU A 97 -11.57 2.85 9.94
CA GLU A 97 -11.71 4.30 10.06
C GLU A 97 -10.37 4.98 10.44
N PRO A 98 -9.72 4.65 11.57
CA PRO A 98 -8.43 5.25 11.91
C PRO A 98 -7.34 4.92 10.88
N TRP A 99 -7.42 3.76 10.21
CA TRP A 99 -6.53 3.42 9.10
C TRP A 99 -6.65 4.37 7.91
N ARG A 100 -7.88 4.77 7.54
CA ARG A 100 -8.09 5.73 6.46
C ARG A 100 -7.67 7.13 6.86
N GLU A 101 -7.91 7.52 8.11
CA GLU A 101 -7.49 8.80 8.65
C GLU A 101 -5.97 8.96 8.56
N ILE A 102 -5.19 7.99 9.05
CA ILE A 102 -3.72 8.11 9.05
C ILE A 102 -3.16 8.18 7.63
N ILE A 103 -3.71 7.41 6.67
CA ILE A 103 -3.28 7.50 5.26
C ILE A 103 -3.57 8.88 4.67
N LYS A 104 -4.71 9.50 5.04
CA LYS A 104 -5.07 10.84 4.56
C LYS A 104 -4.26 11.94 5.22
N GLU A 105 -3.89 11.77 6.49
CA GLU A 105 -3.04 12.69 7.25
C GLU A 105 -1.60 12.66 6.72
N ASN A 106 -1.01 11.46 6.62
CA ASN A 106 0.32 11.25 6.11
C ASN A 106 0.42 9.83 5.53
N PRO A 107 0.46 9.64 4.20
CA PRO A 107 0.55 8.30 3.60
C PRO A 107 1.95 7.67 3.67
N TYR A 108 2.97 8.41 4.13
CA TYR A 108 4.36 7.96 4.28
C TYR A 108 4.66 7.44 5.70
N PHE A 109 3.67 7.42 6.58
CA PHE A 109 3.78 6.93 7.96
C PHE A 109 4.40 5.54 8.09
N ASP A 110 5.02 5.32 9.25
CA ASP A 110 5.66 4.06 9.62
C ASP A 110 4.80 3.20 10.56
N LEU A 111 5.30 2.00 10.89
CA LEU A 111 4.60 1.10 11.81
C LEU A 111 4.43 1.72 13.19
N TYR A 112 5.41 2.50 13.66
CA TYR A 112 5.36 3.13 14.98
C TYR A 112 4.20 4.13 15.07
N SER A 113 4.09 5.04 14.09
CA SER A 113 3.03 6.04 14.00
C SER A 113 1.63 5.39 13.97
N TRP A 114 1.50 4.28 13.24
CA TRP A 114 0.25 3.50 13.24
C TRP A 114 -0.09 2.97 14.63
N ILE A 115 0.89 2.41 15.33
CA ILE A 115 0.68 1.82 16.65
C ILE A 115 0.33 2.89 17.68
N GLN A 116 0.96 4.06 17.64
CA GLN A 116 0.58 5.18 18.50
C GLN A 116 -0.87 5.62 18.28
N LYS A 117 -1.38 5.56 17.04
CA LYS A 117 -2.77 5.92 16.73
C LYS A 117 -3.79 4.95 17.32
N ILE A 118 -3.45 3.65 17.45
CA ILE A 118 -4.40 2.63 17.90
C ILE A 118 -4.17 2.09 19.31
N ASP A 119 -2.94 2.13 19.84
CA ASP A 119 -2.59 1.55 21.14
C ASP A 119 -1.63 2.45 21.93
N THR A 120 -2.13 3.05 23.01
CA THR A 120 -1.32 3.88 23.93
C THR A 120 -0.24 3.11 24.70
N LYS A 121 -0.28 1.77 24.65
CA LYS A 121 0.70 0.88 25.30
C LYS A 121 1.80 0.39 24.36
N GLU A 122 1.80 0.82 23.10
CA GLU A 122 2.80 0.49 22.08
C GLU A 122 3.13 -1.01 21.99
N ARG A 123 2.11 -1.87 22.14
CA ARG A 123 2.32 -3.32 22.09
C ARG A 123 2.63 -3.76 20.67
N LYS A 124 3.38 -4.87 20.56
CA LYS A 124 3.77 -5.44 19.26
C LYS A 124 2.53 -5.83 18.44
N PRO A 125 2.39 -5.33 17.20
CA PRO A 125 1.31 -5.73 16.33
C PRO A 125 1.62 -7.02 15.57
N ILE A 126 0.58 -7.61 14.98
CA ILE A 126 0.66 -8.85 14.22
C ILE A 126 -0.47 -8.92 13.18
N ILE A 127 -0.19 -9.54 12.04
CA ILE A 127 -1.21 -10.04 11.11
C ILE A 127 -1.39 -11.53 11.42
N GLY A 128 -2.34 -11.81 12.32
CA GLY A 128 -2.57 -13.16 12.86
C GLY A 128 -3.48 -14.03 12.00
N VAL A 129 -3.62 -15.31 12.39
CA VAL A 129 -4.42 -16.30 11.66
C VAL A 129 -5.89 -15.90 11.48
N HIS A 130 -6.48 -15.13 12.40
CA HIS A 130 -7.86 -14.65 12.26
C HIS A 130 -8.02 -13.70 11.08
N GLU A 131 -7.02 -12.88 10.79
CA GLU A 131 -7.01 -11.97 9.63
C GLU A 131 -7.08 -12.75 8.31
N SER A 132 -6.39 -13.90 8.22
CA SER A 132 -6.44 -14.75 7.02
C SER A 132 -7.87 -15.17 6.65
N LYS A 133 -8.73 -15.43 7.65
CA LYS A 133 -10.12 -15.81 7.42
C LYS A 133 -10.92 -14.65 6.83
N GLU A 134 -10.71 -13.43 7.33
CA GLU A 134 -11.36 -12.23 6.80
C GLU A 134 -10.87 -11.88 5.39
N ILE A 135 -9.57 -12.02 5.13
CA ILE A 135 -8.98 -11.87 3.79
C ILE A 135 -9.64 -12.84 2.81
N ILE A 136 -9.63 -14.14 3.12
CA ILE A 136 -10.22 -15.18 2.26
C ILE A 136 -11.72 -14.92 2.05
N LYS A 137 -12.45 -14.52 3.10
CA LYS A 137 -13.88 -14.19 3.01
C LYS A 137 -14.14 -13.07 2.01
N LYS A 138 -13.44 -11.93 2.14
CA LYS A 138 -13.55 -10.79 1.20
C LYS A 138 -13.17 -11.22 -0.22
N LEU A 139 -12.09 -11.98 -0.35
CA LEU A 139 -11.60 -12.45 -1.64
C LEU A 139 -12.43 -13.56 -2.27
N ASN A 140 -13.40 -14.14 -1.57
CA ASN A 140 -14.36 -15.07 -2.17
C ASN A 140 -15.65 -14.39 -2.69
N LEU A 141 -15.90 -13.13 -2.33
CA LEU A 141 -17.06 -12.39 -2.82
C LEU A 141 -16.87 -11.98 -4.30
N LYS A 142 -17.95 -11.84 -5.06
CA LYS A 142 -17.83 -11.28 -6.42
C LYS A 142 -17.41 -9.81 -6.34
N SER A 143 -16.66 -9.34 -7.34
CA SER A 143 -16.39 -7.91 -7.48
C SER A 143 -17.70 -7.14 -7.61
N PHE A 144 -17.81 -6.02 -6.90
CA PHE A 144 -18.99 -5.18 -6.88
C PHE A 144 -19.15 -4.41 -8.19
N GLU A 145 -18.07 -3.82 -8.71
CA GLU A 145 -18.08 -3.06 -9.98
C GLU A 145 -17.68 -3.92 -11.20
N GLY A 146 -17.51 -5.24 -11.04
CA GLY A 146 -17.23 -6.19 -12.12
C GLY A 146 -15.80 -6.14 -12.68
N GLY A 147 -14.93 -5.36 -12.04
CA GLY A 147 -13.53 -5.14 -12.41
C GLY A 147 -12.57 -6.02 -11.61
N TYR A 148 -11.40 -5.46 -11.31
CA TYR A 148 -10.47 -6.07 -10.39
C TYR A 148 -10.93 -5.92 -8.94
N LYS A 149 -10.66 -6.92 -8.13
CA LYS A 149 -10.75 -6.86 -6.68
C LYS A 149 -9.36 -6.91 -6.09
N VAL A 150 -9.04 -5.98 -5.20
CA VAL A 150 -7.69 -5.80 -4.69
C VAL A 150 -7.66 -6.00 -3.18
N MET A 151 -6.77 -6.88 -2.73
CA MET A 151 -6.35 -6.98 -1.34
C MET A 151 -5.00 -6.29 -1.17
N LEU A 152 -5.00 -5.12 -0.53
CA LEU A 152 -3.80 -4.40 -0.15
C LEU A 152 -3.42 -4.77 1.30
N MET A 153 -2.25 -5.39 1.46
CA MET A 153 -1.73 -5.83 2.75
C MET A 153 -0.49 -5.03 3.12
N TRP A 154 -0.56 -4.24 4.19
CA TRP A 154 0.55 -3.42 4.64
C TRP A 154 1.36 -4.11 5.74
N GLN A 155 2.69 -3.93 5.74
CA GLN A 155 3.62 -4.47 6.75
C GLN A 155 3.52 -6.00 6.89
N ILE A 156 3.65 -6.70 5.76
CA ILE A 156 3.46 -8.16 5.71
C ILE A 156 4.52 -8.97 6.47
N GLU A 157 5.66 -8.37 6.81
CA GLU A 157 6.65 -8.92 7.74
C GLU A 157 6.10 -9.12 9.16
N GLN A 158 5.01 -8.44 9.52
CA GLN A 158 4.29 -8.66 10.79
C GLN A 158 3.33 -9.86 10.72
N MET A 159 3.28 -10.58 9.60
CA MET A 159 2.45 -11.77 9.43
C MET A 159 3.08 -12.99 10.09
N ASN A 160 2.27 -13.72 10.86
CA ASN A 160 2.73 -14.99 11.41
C ASN A 160 2.61 -16.14 10.40
N MET A 161 3.32 -17.23 10.69
CA MET A 161 3.39 -18.40 9.81
C MET A 161 2.02 -19.05 9.59
N ASP A 162 1.15 -19.06 10.61
CA ASP A 162 -0.21 -19.61 10.49
C ASP A 162 -1.08 -18.83 9.51
N CYS A 163 -1.02 -17.50 9.55
CA CYS A 163 -1.73 -16.63 8.61
C CYS A 163 -1.21 -16.86 7.19
N SER A 164 0.11 -16.84 7.00
CA SER A 164 0.75 -17.09 5.70
C SER A 164 0.34 -18.43 5.09
N ASN A 165 0.44 -19.52 5.86
CA ASN A 165 0.06 -20.87 5.41
C ASN A 165 -1.39 -20.96 4.94
N LYS A 166 -2.31 -20.18 5.54
CA LYS A 166 -3.71 -20.13 5.11
C LYS A 166 -3.91 -19.36 3.81
N LEU A 167 -3.04 -18.41 3.50
CA LEU A 167 -3.12 -17.58 2.29
C LEU A 167 -2.41 -18.20 1.08
N LEU A 168 -1.53 -19.19 1.25
CA LEU A 168 -0.75 -19.77 0.15
C LEU A 168 -1.61 -20.22 -1.04
N LYS A 169 -2.71 -20.93 -0.77
CA LYS A 169 -3.58 -21.44 -1.85
C LYS A 169 -4.15 -20.33 -2.72
N ILE A 170 -4.60 -19.22 -2.13
CA ILE A 170 -5.21 -18.11 -2.87
C ILE A 170 -4.16 -17.20 -3.50
N LEU A 171 -2.93 -17.20 -2.99
CA LEU A 171 -1.79 -16.53 -3.61
C LEU A 171 -1.29 -17.28 -4.85
N GLU A 172 -1.31 -18.62 -4.85
CA GLU A 172 -0.93 -19.43 -6.02
C GLU A 172 -1.96 -19.35 -7.14
N GLU A 173 -3.22 -19.53 -6.78
CA GLU A 173 -4.34 -19.62 -7.72
C GLU A 173 -5.45 -18.67 -7.26
N PRO A 174 -5.28 -17.34 -7.46
CA PRO A 174 -6.31 -16.38 -7.10
C PRO A 174 -7.53 -16.53 -7.99
N GLN A 175 -8.67 -16.06 -7.48
CA GLN A 175 -9.88 -15.94 -8.30
C GLN A 175 -9.65 -14.99 -9.47
N ASP A 176 -10.47 -15.12 -10.52
CA ASP A 176 -10.37 -14.23 -11.69
C ASP A 176 -10.43 -12.75 -11.27
N LYS A 177 -9.58 -11.94 -11.89
CA LYS A 177 -9.38 -10.51 -11.60
C LYS A 177 -9.18 -10.17 -10.12
N THR A 178 -8.55 -11.05 -9.34
CA THR A 178 -8.15 -10.77 -7.95
C THR A 178 -6.66 -10.47 -7.87
N LEU A 179 -6.31 -9.34 -7.24
CA LEU A 179 -4.92 -8.93 -7.04
C LEU A 179 -4.58 -8.82 -5.56
N PHE A 180 -3.40 -9.32 -5.20
CA PHE A 180 -2.71 -9.05 -3.95
C PHE A 180 -1.65 -7.98 -4.17
N ILE A 181 -1.73 -6.91 -3.40
CA ILE A 181 -0.69 -5.90 -3.32
C ILE A 181 -0.16 -5.93 -1.90
N LEU A 182 1.02 -6.50 -1.75
CA LEU A 182 1.70 -6.65 -0.48
C LEU A 182 2.72 -5.52 -0.33
N ILE A 183 2.86 -4.98 0.87
CA ILE A 183 3.84 -3.93 1.17
C ILE A 183 4.71 -4.40 2.33
N SER A 184 6.02 -4.23 2.18
CA SER A 184 7.01 -4.52 3.21
C SER A 184 8.09 -3.44 3.26
N SER A 185 8.63 -3.25 4.46
CA SER A 185 9.80 -2.42 4.73
C SER A 185 11.11 -3.21 4.80
N SER A 186 11.02 -4.56 4.84
CA SER A 186 12.16 -5.46 4.92
C SER A 186 11.87 -6.79 4.23
N LEU A 187 12.58 -7.09 3.13
CA LEU A 187 12.45 -8.39 2.45
C LEU A 187 12.88 -9.57 3.32
N ASP A 188 13.95 -9.39 4.09
CA ASP A 188 14.56 -10.47 4.88
C ASP A 188 13.63 -10.96 6.01
N ALA A 189 12.70 -10.09 6.44
CA ALA A 189 11.70 -10.41 7.45
C ALA A 189 10.45 -11.11 6.88
N ILE A 190 10.33 -11.25 5.55
CA ILE A 190 9.17 -11.88 4.91
C ILE A 190 9.37 -13.39 4.83
N LEU A 191 8.29 -14.13 5.06
CA LEU A 191 8.27 -15.58 4.91
C LEU A 191 8.61 -16.00 3.46
N PRO A 192 9.58 -16.90 3.24
CA PRO A 192 9.98 -17.35 1.89
C PRO A 192 8.83 -17.94 1.06
N THR A 193 7.82 -18.50 1.73
CA THR A 193 6.61 -19.05 1.09
C THR A 193 5.77 -17.98 0.39
N ILE A 194 5.76 -16.75 0.92
CA ILE A 194 5.11 -15.59 0.29
C ILE A 194 5.99 -15.06 -0.85
N LEU A 195 7.29 -14.87 -0.61
CA LEU A 195 8.23 -14.33 -1.61
C LEU A 195 8.27 -15.15 -2.90
N SER A 196 8.23 -16.48 -2.79
CA SER A 196 8.25 -17.38 -3.96
C SER A 196 7.02 -17.27 -4.86
N ARG A 197 5.94 -16.61 -4.41
CA ARG A 197 4.66 -16.45 -5.13
C ARG A 197 4.37 -15.00 -5.50
N THR A 198 5.27 -14.07 -5.23
CA THR A 198 5.05 -12.64 -5.46
C THR A 198 6.04 -12.09 -6.46
N HIS A 199 5.59 -11.15 -7.27
CA HIS A 199 6.49 -10.34 -8.09
C HIS A 199 6.97 -9.14 -7.28
N VAL A 200 8.27 -9.09 -6.99
CA VAL A 200 8.86 -8.05 -6.14
C VAL A 200 9.17 -6.79 -6.93
N PHE A 201 8.60 -5.66 -6.52
CA PHE A 201 8.98 -4.31 -6.91
C PHE A 201 9.79 -3.68 -5.78
N ASN A 202 11.07 -3.45 -6.04
CA ASN A 202 11.91 -2.69 -5.12
C ASN A 202 11.69 -1.19 -5.35
N ILE A 203 11.40 -0.50 -4.27
CA ILE A 203 11.11 0.92 -4.24
C ILE A 203 12.35 1.59 -3.67
N PRO A 204 13.13 2.29 -4.52
CA PRO A 204 14.33 2.97 -4.07
C PRO A 204 13.96 4.12 -3.14
N ARG A 205 14.96 4.59 -2.40
CA ARG A 205 14.83 5.82 -1.61
C ARG A 205 14.42 7.00 -2.51
N ILE A 206 13.74 7.97 -1.93
CA ILE A 206 13.40 9.19 -2.66
C ILE A 206 14.70 9.95 -2.96
N GLU A 207 14.86 10.38 -4.22
CA GLU A 207 16.01 11.15 -4.64
C GLU A 207 16.05 12.51 -3.95
N HIS A 208 17.25 12.96 -3.61
CA HIS A 208 17.48 14.21 -2.86
C HIS A 208 16.73 15.40 -3.45
N ASN A 209 16.84 15.59 -4.76
CA ASN A 209 16.23 16.72 -5.46
C ASN A 209 14.69 16.65 -5.42
N GLU A 210 14.12 15.43 -5.49
CA GLU A 210 12.67 15.23 -5.45
C GLU A 210 12.14 15.48 -4.03
N LEU A 211 12.86 15.01 -3.01
CA LEU A 211 12.52 15.25 -1.61
C LEU A 211 12.64 16.74 -1.24
N SER A 212 13.74 17.39 -1.62
CA SER A 212 13.96 18.82 -1.36
C SER A 212 12.89 19.69 -2.04
N SER A 213 12.54 19.38 -3.30
CA SER A 213 11.46 20.09 -4.02
C SER A 213 10.12 19.92 -3.31
N TYR A 214 9.80 18.71 -2.84
CA TYR A 214 8.59 18.44 -2.08
C TYR A 214 8.56 19.23 -0.77
N LEU A 215 9.62 19.15 0.04
CA LEU A 215 9.71 19.84 1.33
C LEU A 215 9.57 21.36 1.20
N SER A 216 10.18 21.96 0.18
CA SER A 216 10.03 23.39 -0.09
C SER A 216 8.59 23.75 -0.45
N SER A 217 7.94 22.96 -1.31
CA SER A 217 6.57 23.25 -1.76
C SER A 217 5.50 23.04 -0.69
N GLU A 218 5.59 21.96 0.11
CA GLU A 218 4.56 21.59 1.08
C GLU A 218 4.70 22.35 2.40
N PHE A 219 5.93 22.58 2.86
CA PHE A 219 6.19 23.23 4.15
C PHE A 219 6.59 24.71 4.02
N ASN A 220 6.56 25.26 2.79
CA ASN A 220 6.96 26.64 2.49
C ASN A 220 8.36 27.00 3.07
N MET A 221 9.27 26.02 3.01
CA MET A 221 10.66 26.12 3.46
C MET A 221 11.54 26.76 2.38
N SER A 222 12.61 27.44 2.80
CA SER A 222 13.63 27.91 1.85
C SER A 222 14.34 26.73 1.17
N GLU A 223 14.90 26.95 -0.02
CA GLU A 223 15.63 25.90 -0.76
C GLU A 223 16.80 25.32 0.06
N GLU A 224 17.47 26.17 0.84
CA GLU A 224 18.59 25.77 1.70
C GLU A 224 18.13 24.86 2.87
N GLU A 225 17.06 25.24 3.56
CA GLU A 225 16.46 24.42 4.64
C GLU A 225 15.92 23.10 4.10
N ALA A 226 15.22 23.12 2.98
CA ALA A 226 14.65 21.93 2.35
C ALA A 226 15.76 20.96 1.89
N SER A 227 16.84 21.46 1.30
CA SER A 227 18.01 20.66 0.92
C SER A 227 18.72 20.09 2.15
N THR A 228 18.85 20.88 3.22
CA THR A 228 19.46 20.41 4.48
C THR A 228 18.65 19.26 5.08
N ASN A 229 17.34 19.43 5.22
CA ASN A 229 16.45 18.39 5.75
C ASN A 229 16.45 17.13 4.87
N ALA A 230 16.36 17.28 3.55
CA ALA A 230 16.43 16.15 2.63
C ALA A 230 17.73 15.34 2.76
N SER A 231 18.85 16.00 3.04
CA SER A 231 20.15 15.33 3.26
C SER A 231 20.15 14.46 4.51
N PHE A 232 19.52 14.94 5.60
CA PHE A 232 19.43 14.22 6.87
C PHE A 232 18.37 13.10 6.87
N SER A 233 17.36 13.20 6.01
CA SER A 233 16.28 12.22 5.89
C SER A 233 16.69 10.90 5.24
N GLU A 234 17.82 10.84 4.52
CA GLU A 234 18.23 9.67 3.72
C GLU A 234 17.15 9.11 2.77
N GLY A 235 16.23 9.98 2.32
CA GLY A 235 15.09 9.61 1.46
C GLY A 235 13.85 9.10 2.20
N ASN A 236 13.85 9.09 3.54
CA ASN A 236 12.71 8.81 4.40
C ASN A 236 11.96 10.13 4.71
N LEU A 237 10.76 10.26 4.16
CA LEU A 237 9.86 11.41 4.37
C LEU A 237 9.11 11.31 5.70
#